data_AF-A0A1I3S0H2-F1
#
_entry.id   AF-A0A1I3S0H2-F1
#
_cell.length_a   1.000
_cell.length_b   1.000
_cell.length_c   1.000
_cell.angle_alpha   90.00
_cell.angle_beta   90.00
_cell.angle_gamma   90.00
#
_symmetry.space_group_name_H-M   'P 1'
#
loop_
_entity.id
_entity.type
_entity.pdbx_description
1 polymer ?
#
loop_
_entity_poly.entity_id
_entity_poly.type
_entity_poly.pdbx_seq_one_letter_code
_entity_poly.pdbx_strand_id
1 'polypeptide(L)'
;MSLKEIARFADLAEAQIAASRLRAEGVQVLVQNEYWGGADFIMTIAMGGFRLWAPESEAAEAKALIGELRAAAPPPLDLDDDEEPVPPPSRPAPLAGLARTGLALLLTLVFGWAAGFLVIDRRRPAAVTGVMVVLAVISGLSLLAMIWTWLTYAGIGATPAWP
;
A
#
# COMPACT_ATOMS: atom_id res chain seq x y z
N MET A 1 13.81 -36.33 -13.67
CA MET A 1 12.42 -35.86 -13.74
C MET A 1 12.44 -34.36 -13.98
N SER A 2 11.83 -33.91 -15.07
CA SER A 2 11.71 -32.50 -15.46
C SER A 2 10.45 -31.88 -14.86
N LEU A 3 10.54 -30.61 -14.49
CA LEU A 3 9.40 -29.80 -14.05
C LEU A 3 8.99 -28.86 -15.18
N LYS A 4 7.68 -28.59 -15.30
CA LYS A 4 7.13 -27.66 -16.28
C LYS A 4 6.25 -26.62 -15.59
N GLU A 5 6.39 -25.35 -15.99
CA GLU A 5 5.54 -24.26 -15.50
C GLU A 5 4.10 -24.50 -15.99
N ILE A 6 3.17 -24.57 -15.05
CA ILE A 6 1.75 -24.81 -15.30
C ILE A 6 0.93 -23.52 -15.24
N ALA A 7 1.25 -22.62 -14.32
CA ALA A 7 0.59 -21.34 -14.18
C ALA A 7 1.45 -20.33 -13.42
N ARG A 8 1.02 -19.07 -13.49
CA ARG A 8 1.61 -17.93 -12.79
C ARG A 8 0.50 -17.11 -12.14
N PHE A 9 0.78 -16.63 -10.93
CA PHE A 9 -0.12 -15.82 -10.12
C PHE A 9 0.58 -14.57 -9.63
N ALA A 10 -0.17 -13.49 -9.47
CA ALA A 10 0.34 -12.22 -8.95
C ALA A 10 0.45 -12.24 -7.42
N ASP A 11 -0.40 -13.02 -6.76
CA ASP A 11 -0.50 -13.11 -5.30
C ASP A 11 -0.15 -14.52 -4.79
N LEU A 12 0.44 -14.56 -3.60
CA LEU A 12 0.86 -15.81 -2.96
C LEU A 12 -0.34 -16.61 -2.48
N ALA A 13 -1.37 -15.96 -1.95
CA ALA A 13 -2.54 -16.67 -1.45
C ALA A 13 -3.26 -17.39 -2.61
N GLU A 14 -3.43 -16.70 -3.74
CA GLU A 14 -4.01 -17.29 -4.95
C GLU A 14 -3.18 -18.48 -5.47
N ALA A 15 -1.84 -18.36 -5.47
CA ALA A 15 -0.95 -19.45 -5.84
C ALA A 15 -1.08 -20.66 -4.91
N GLN A 16 -1.19 -20.44 -3.59
CA GLN A 16 -1.35 -21.51 -2.61
C GLN A 16 -2.72 -22.16 -2.67
N ILE A 17 -3.79 -21.41 -2.98
CA ILE A 17 -5.13 -21.96 -3.20
C ILE A 17 -5.10 -22.91 -4.41
N ALA A 18 -4.54 -22.46 -5.53
CA ALA A 18 -4.40 -23.29 -6.72
C ALA A 18 -3.53 -24.54 -6.45
N ALA A 19 -2.42 -24.37 -5.73
CA ALA A 19 -1.54 -25.47 -5.38
C ALA A 19 -2.23 -26.50 -4.46
N SER A 20 -2.98 -26.03 -3.47
CA SER A 20 -3.73 -26.89 -2.54
C SER A 20 -4.81 -27.69 -3.27
N ARG A 21 -5.49 -27.06 -4.23
CA ARG A 21 -6.49 -27.73 -5.06
C ARG A 21 -5.87 -28.83 -5.94
N LEU A 22 -4.73 -28.55 -6.59
CA LEU A 22 -4.02 -29.55 -7.39
C LEU A 22 -3.50 -30.72 -6.53
N ARG A 23 -2.99 -30.44 -5.33
CA ARG A 23 -2.57 -31.48 -4.38
C ARG A 23 -3.75 -32.35 -3.92
N ALA A 24 -4.94 -31.76 -3.76
CA ALA A 24 -6.14 -32.51 -3.42
C ALA A 24 -6.57 -33.49 -4.52
N GLU A 25 -6.28 -33.16 -5.79
CA GLU A 25 -6.45 -34.05 -6.96
C GLU A 25 -5.27 -35.02 -7.15
N GLY A 26 -4.30 -35.04 -6.24
CA GLY A 26 -3.15 -35.94 -6.27
C GLY A 26 -1.94 -35.46 -7.10
N VAL A 27 -2.00 -34.25 -7.68
CA VAL A 27 -0.90 -33.69 -8.48
C VAL A 27 0.13 -33.04 -7.57
N GLN A 28 1.40 -33.47 -7.66
CA GLN A 28 2.48 -32.82 -6.93
C GLN A 28 2.87 -31.51 -7.59
N VAL A 29 2.85 -30.43 -6.81
CA VAL A 29 3.20 -29.09 -7.29
C VAL A 29 4.16 -28.37 -6.37
N LEU A 30 5.12 -27.68 -6.98
CA LEU A 30 6.03 -26.73 -6.36
C LEU A 30 5.55 -25.32 -6.69
N VAL A 31 5.44 -24.44 -5.70
CA VAL A 31 5.29 -23.01 -5.97
C VAL A 31 6.60 -22.28 -5.73
N GLN A 32 7.04 -21.57 -6.76
CA GLN A 32 8.33 -20.91 -6.81
C GLN A 32 8.24 -19.55 -6.12
N ASN A 33 9.30 -19.18 -5.42
CA ASN A 33 9.46 -17.88 -4.74
C ASN A 33 8.52 -17.63 -3.55
N GLU A 34 7.96 -18.68 -2.93
CA GLU A 34 7.09 -18.56 -1.75
C GLU A 34 7.71 -17.72 -0.64
N TYR A 35 8.96 -18.03 -0.29
CA TYR A 35 9.63 -17.38 0.83
C TYR A 35 9.95 -15.90 0.56
N TRP A 36 10.66 -15.62 -0.53
CA TRP A 36 11.11 -14.27 -0.85
C TRP A 36 9.99 -13.36 -1.36
N GLY A 37 9.05 -13.92 -2.14
CA GLY A 37 7.92 -13.17 -2.66
C GLY A 37 6.91 -12.83 -1.57
N GLY A 38 6.68 -13.76 -0.63
CA GLY A 38 5.79 -13.49 0.51
C GLY A 38 6.33 -12.42 1.48
N ALA A 39 7.65 -12.24 1.55
CA ALA A 39 8.28 -11.31 2.48
C ALA A 39 8.37 -9.87 1.96
N ASP A 40 8.54 -9.67 0.65
CA ASP A 40 8.73 -8.35 0.04
C ASP A 40 7.95 -8.22 -1.28
N PHE A 41 7.03 -7.26 -1.31
CA PHE A 41 6.21 -6.96 -2.49
C PHE A 41 7.05 -6.48 -3.70
N ILE A 42 8.13 -5.72 -3.48
CA ILE A 42 9.03 -5.28 -4.56
C ILE A 42 9.73 -6.50 -5.16
N MET A 43 10.13 -7.45 -4.32
CA MET A 43 10.71 -8.72 -4.76
C MET A 43 9.71 -9.53 -5.59
N THR A 44 8.43 -9.60 -5.17
CA THR A 44 7.37 -10.26 -5.95
C THR A 44 7.24 -9.68 -7.36
N ILE A 45 7.26 -8.34 -7.49
CA ILE A 45 7.23 -7.68 -8.81
C ILE A 45 8.48 -8.06 -9.62
N ALA A 46 9.67 -7.97 -9.01
CA ALA A 46 10.93 -8.26 -9.70
C ALA A 46 11.02 -9.70 -10.23
N MET A 47 10.46 -10.67 -9.50
CA MET A 47 10.43 -12.08 -9.90
C MET A 47 9.32 -12.41 -10.91
N GLY A 48 8.40 -11.45 -11.13
CA GLY A 48 7.25 -11.60 -12.01
C GLY A 48 6.18 -12.51 -11.43
N GLY A 49 5.98 -12.48 -10.11
CA GLY A 49 4.97 -13.26 -9.39
C GLY A 49 5.40 -14.67 -8.96
N PHE A 50 4.41 -15.48 -8.60
CA PHE A 50 4.55 -16.85 -8.12
C PHE A 50 4.25 -17.83 -9.24
N ARG A 51 5.17 -18.77 -9.50
CA ARG A 51 5.03 -19.77 -10.58
C ARG A 51 4.74 -21.13 -9.98
N LEU A 52 3.74 -21.83 -10.50
CA LEU A 52 3.49 -23.22 -10.16
C LEU A 52 4.15 -24.13 -11.17
N TRP A 53 4.81 -25.15 -10.66
CA TRP A 53 5.51 -26.16 -11.43
C TRP A 53 4.98 -27.54 -11.06
N ALA A 54 4.78 -28.40 -12.06
CA ALA A 54 4.40 -29.80 -11.89
C ALA A 54 5.37 -30.71 -12.65
N PRO A 55 5.46 -32.01 -12.30
CA PRO A 55 6.14 -33.02 -13.11
C PRO A 55 5.66 -32.96 -14.56
N GLU A 56 6.58 -33.12 -15.53
CA GLU A 56 6.24 -33.00 -16.94
C GLU A 56 5.14 -33.99 -17.39
N SER A 57 5.09 -35.18 -16.78
CA SER A 57 4.05 -36.20 -17.00
C SER A 57 2.64 -35.72 -16.64
N GLU A 58 2.51 -34.84 -15.64
CA GLU A 58 1.23 -34.36 -15.08
C GLU A 58 0.90 -32.93 -15.55
N ALA A 59 1.84 -32.24 -16.21
CA ALA A 59 1.71 -30.82 -16.52
C ALA A 59 0.54 -30.48 -17.45
N ALA A 60 0.14 -31.39 -18.33
CA ALA A 60 -1.00 -31.18 -19.22
C ALA A 60 -2.33 -31.23 -18.45
N GLU A 61 -2.50 -32.23 -17.59
CA GLU A 61 -3.66 -32.42 -16.73
C GLU A 61 -3.78 -31.28 -15.71
N ALA A 62 -2.68 -30.92 -15.06
CA ALA A 62 -2.64 -29.80 -14.11
C ALA A 62 -3.06 -28.46 -14.74
N LYS A 63 -2.68 -28.22 -16.00
CA LYS A 63 -3.11 -27.04 -16.75
C LYS A 63 -4.59 -27.05 -17.05
N ALA A 64 -5.16 -28.21 -17.40
CA ALA A 64 -6.58 -28.36 -17.63
C ALA A 64 -7.38 -28.05 -16.35
N LEU A 65 -6.98 -28.64 -15.22
CA LEU A 65 -7.60 -28.38 -13.92
C LEU A 65 -7.58 -26.90 -13.53
N ILE A 66 -6.44 -26.20 -13.71
CA ILE A 66 -6.37 -24.75 -13.47
C ILE A 66 -7.31 -23.97 -14.41
N GLY A 67 -7.39 -24.39 -15.68
CA GLY A 67 -8.29 -23.79 -16.65
C GLY A 67 -9.75 -23.89 -16.23
N GLU A 68 -10.18 -25.07 -15.79
CA GLU A 68 -11.52 -25.32 -15.28
C GLU A 68 -11.83 -24.47 -14.04
N LEU A 69 -10.89 -24.39 -13.09
CA LEU A 69 -11.05 -23.57 -11.88
C LEU A 69 -11.19 -22.08 -12.18
N ARG A 70 -10.47 -21.58 -13.20
CA ARG A 70 -10.60 -20.17 -13.63
C ARG A 70 -11.88 -19.91 -14.42
N ALA A 71 -12.40 -20.92 -15.11
CA ALA A 71 -13.64 -20.82 -15.88
C ALA A 71 -14.89 -21.01 -15.01
N ALA A 72 -14.75 -21.60 -13.83
CA ALA A 72 -15.84 -21.78 -12.89
C ALA A 72 -16.43 -20.41 -12.50
N ALA A 73 -17.75 -20.27 -12.64
CA ALA A 73 -18.44 -19.10 -12.15
C ALA A 73 -18.25 -19.01 -10.63
N PRO A 74 -17.99 -17.80 -10.08
CA PRO A 74 -18.02 -17.61 -8.64
C PRO A 74 -19.36 -18.13 -8.09
N PRO A 75 -19.35 -18.86 -6.96
CA PRO A 75 -20.60 -19.21 -6.31
C PRO A 75 -21.38 -17.92 -6.04
N PRO A 76 -22.72 -17.93 -6.20
CA PRO A 76 -23.53 -16.78 -5.83
C PRO A 76 -23.20 -16.41 -4.38
N LEU A 77 -22.85 -15.15 -4.17
CA LEU A 77 -22.74 -14.64 -2.82
C LEU A 77 -24.17 -14.62 -2.27
N ASP A 78 -24.42 -15.37 -1.20
CA ASP A 78 -25.62 -15.20 -0.39
C ASP A 78 -25.49 -13.81 0.24
N LEU A 79 -26.00 -12.81 -0.46
CA LEU A 79 -26.15 -11.48 0.08
C LEU A 79 -27.29 -11.60 1.09
N ASP A 80 -26.96 -11.63 2.37
CA ASP A 80 -27.98 -11.38 3.40
C ASP A 80 -28.62 -10.03 3.05
N ASP A 81 -29.93 -10.01 2.76
CA ASP A 81 -30.70 -8.82 2.35
C ASP A 81 -30.67 -7.68 3.40
N ASP A 82 -30.03 -7.91 4.56
CA ASP A 82 -29.82 -6.97 5.66
C ASP A 82 -28.50 -6.15 5.54
N GLU A 83 -27.62 -6.45 4.56
CA GLU A 83 -26.47 -5.58 4.27
C GLU A 83 -26.93 -4.32 3.53
N GLU A 84 -27.10 -3.24 4.29
CA GLU A 84 -27.30 -1.89 3.76
C GLU A 84 -26.24 -1.61 2.68
N PRO A 85 -26.63 -1.29 1.43
CA PRO A 85 -25.70 -1.21 0.32
C PRO A 85 -24.61 -0.18 0.62
N VAL A 86 -23.39 -0.66 0.89
CA VAL A 86 -22.23 0.19 1.11
C VAL A 86 -22.05 1.03 -0.16
N PRO A 87 -22.22 2.36 -0.10
CA PRO A 87 -22.12 3.19 -1.29
C PRO A 87 -20.73 2.99 -1.91
N PRO A 88 -20.64 2.89 -3.25
CA PRO A 88 -19.36 2.73 -3.92
C PRO A 88 -18.40 3.83 -3.44
N PRO A 89 -17.11 3.51 -3.20
CA PRO A 89 -16.17 4.50 -2.70
C PRO A 89 -16.18 5.70 -3.64
N SER A 90 -16.54 6.86 -3.09
CA SER A 90 -16.68 8.09 -3.85
C SER A 90 -15.34 8.39 -4.52
N ARG A 91 -15.28 8.27 -5.86
CA ARG A 91 -14.08 8.59 -6.63
C ARG A 91 -13.76 10.06 -6.33
N PRO A 92 -12.60 10.38 -5.72
CA PRO A 92 -12.29 11.77 -5.42
C PRO A 92 -12.27 12.54 -6.73
N ALA A 93 -13.01 13.64 -6.81
CA ALA A 93 -13.00 14.51 -7.97
C ALA A 93 -11.55 14.90 -8.30
N PRO A 94 -11.15 14.93 -9.59
CA PRO A 94 -9.76 15.18 -9.98
C PRO A 94 -9.22 16.50 -9.41
N LEU A 95 -10.09 17.50 -9.25
CA LEU A 95 -9.76 18.79 -8.64
C LEU A 95 -9.48 18.70 -7.12
N ALA A 96 -10.15 17.78 -6.41
CA ALA A 96 -9.90 17.54 -4.99
C ALA A 96 -8.54 16.88 -4.75
N GLY A 97 -8.06 16.07 -5.70
CA GLY A 97 -6.71 15.50 -5.67
C GLY A 97 -5.62 16.57 -5.79
N LEU A 98 -5.78 17.53 -6.71
CA LEU A 98 -4.82 18.60 -6.95
C LEU A 98 -4.74 19.61 -5.79
N ALA A 99 -5.89 19.98 -5.22
CA ALA A 99 -5.92 20.85 -4.05
C ALA A 99 -5.26 20.18 -2.83
N ARG A 100 -5.43 18.87 -2.69
CA ARG A 100 -4.87 18.07 -1.59
C ARG A 100 -3.36 17.89 -1.72
N THR A 101 -2.85 17.64 -2.92
CA THR A 101 -1.40 17.60 -3.17
C THR A 101 -0.75 18.96 -3.01
N GLY A 102 -1.40 20.05 -3.45
CA GLY A 102 -0.93 21.41 -3.23
C GLY A 102 -0.85 21.76 -1.74
N LEU A 103 -1.87 21.42 -0.96
CA LEU A 103 -1.87 21.64 0.49
C LEU A 103 -0.79 20.81 1.20
N ALA A 104 -0.60 19.54 0.80
CA ALA A 104 0.44 18.68 1.36
C ALA A 104 1.84 19.24 1.09
N LEU A 105 2.09 19.77 -0.11
CA LEU A 105 3.35 20.42 -0.47
C LEU A 105 3.57 21.71 0.34
N LEU A 106 2.55 22.55 0.48
CA LEU A 106 2.62 23.78 1.27
C LEU A 106 2.92 23.48 2.74
N LEU A 107 2.23 22.50 3.33
CA LEU A 107 2.48 22.07 4.70
C LEU A 107 3.86 21.45 4.88
N THR A 108 4.34 20.69 3.89
CA THR A 108 5.72 20.16 3.88
C THR A 108 6.74 21.30 3.88
N LEU A 109 6.50 22.34 3.07
CA LEU A 109 7.39 23.48 2.96
C LEU A 109 7.42 24.31 4.24
N VAL A 110 6.26 24.52 4.88
CA VAL A 110 6.12 25.41 6.03
C VAL A 110 6.39 24.72 7.36
N PHE A 111 5.99 23.45 7.51
CA PHE A 111 6.06 22.71 8.80
C PHE A 111 6.97 21.48 8.73
N GLY A 112 7.62 21.25 7.60
CA GLY A 112 8.53 20.12 7.39
C GLY A 112 7.83 18.85 6.91
N TRP A 113 8.65 17.85 6.56
CA TRP A 113 8.25 16.56 6.01
C TRP A 113 7.08 15.90 6.76
N ALA A 114 7.06 15.99 8.09
CA ALA A 114 6.04 15.36 8.91
C ALA A 114 4.61 15.86 8.61
N ALA A 115 4.44 17.16 8.33
CA ALA A 115 3.13 17.75 8.12
C ALA A 115 2.50 17.38 6.76
N GLY A 116 3.32 17.19 5.72
CA GLY A 116 2.83 16.74 4.40
C GLY A 116 2.22 15.34 4.43
N PHE A 117 2.80 14.46 5.22
CA PHE A 117 2.33 13.08 5.35
C PHE A 117 1.00 12.94 6.11
N LEU A 118 0.58 13.96 6.87
CA LEU A 118 -0.74 13.97 7.53
C LEU A 118 -1.91 14.11 6.54
N VAL A 119 -1.66 14.66 5.35
CA VAL A 119 -2.72 14.95 4.36
C VAL A 119 -2.89 13.84 3.32
N ILE A 120 -1.84 13.03 3.11
CA ILE A 120 -1.72 12.06 2.01
C ILE A 120 -2.29 10.68 2.38
N ASP A 121 -2.28 10.27 3.66
CA ASP A 121 -2.43 8.86 4.00
C ASP A 121 -3.62 8.59 4.95
N ARG A 122 -4.69 7.97 4.43
CA ARG A 122 -5.97 7.78 5.15
C ARG A 122 -6.03 6.48 5.98
N ARG A 123 -4.99 5.64 5.96
CA ARG A 123 -4.98 4.31 6.62
C ARG A 123 -3.84 4.14 7.62
N ARG A 124 -3.65 5.09 8.54
CA ARG A 124 -2.64 4.96 9.61
C ARG A 124 -3.28 4.63 10.97
N PRO A 125 -2.65 3.75 11.78
CA PRO A 125 -3.10 3.51 13.15
C PRO A 125 -3.00 4.82 13.96
N ALA A 126 -3.97 5.05 14.85
CA ALA A 126 -4.13 6.31 15.59
C ALA A 126 -2.85 6.79 16.31
N ALA A 127 -2.02 5.85 16.76
CA ALA A 127 -0.73 6.14 17.40
C ALA A 127 0.25 6.87 16.46
N VAL A 128 0.33 6.48 15.19
CA VAL A 128 1.24 7.11 14.21
C VAL A 128 0.77 8.51 13.86
N THR A 129 -0.54 8.71 13.75
CA THR A 129 -1.14 10.04 13.54
C THR A 129 -0.81 10.98 14.70
N GLY A 130 -0.89 10.50 15.95
CA GLY A 130 -0.55 11.27 17.14
C GLY A 130 0.90 11.75 17.15
N VAL A 131 1.86 10.85 16.88
CA VAL A 131 3.30 11.21 16.84
C VAL A 131 3.59 12.26 15.77
N MET A 132 2.99 12.13 14.59
CA MET A 132 3.20 13.06 13.48
C MET A 132 2.64 14.47 13.76
N VAL A 133 1.50 14.56 14.47
CA VAL A 133 0.94 15.85 14.93
C VAL A 133 1.89 16.53 15.92
N VAL A 134 2.43 15.78 16.89
CA VAL A 134 3.39 16.31 17.87
C VAL A 134 4.64 16.87 17.17
N LEU A 135 5.19 16.13 16.20
CA LEU A 135 6.35 16.60 15.43
C LEU A 135 6.05 17.88 14.64
N ALA A 136 4.88 17.97 13.98
CA ALA A 136 4.50 19.17 13.24
C ALA A 136 4.35 20.40 14.16
N VAL A 137 3.80 20.22 15.37
CA VAL A 137 3.70 21.29 16.38
C VAL A 137 5.08 21.73 16.86
N ILE A 138 5.98 20.79 17.16
CA ILE A 138 7.35 21.10 17.58
C ILE A 138 8.09 21.88 16.48
N SER A 139 8.02 21.42 15.23
CA SER A 139 8.66 22.10 14.10
C SER A 139 8.10 23.50 13.87
N GLY A 140 6.78 23.68 13.97
CA GLY A 140 6.14 25.00 13.85
C GLY A 140 6.56 25.97 14.97
N LEU A 141 6.58 25.51 16.22
CA LEU A 141 7.04 26.31 17.35
C LEU A 141 8.53 26.69 17.22
N SER A 142 9.36 25.77 16.72
CA SER A 142 10.78 26.04 16.51
C SER A 142 11.02 27.10 15.44
N LEU A 143 10.26 27.07 14.34
CA LEU A 143 10.33 28.11 13.30
C LEU A 143 9.86 29.48 13.82
N LEU A 144 8.79 29.51 14.60
CA LEU A 144 8.27 30.73 15.20
C LEU A 144 9.26 31.36 16.18
N ALA A 145 9.92 30.52 16.99
CA ALA A 145 11.00 30.96 17.89
C ALA A 145 12.20 31.50 17.10
N MET A 146 12.56 30.87 15.97
CA MET A 146 13.66 31.32 15.11
C MET A 146 13.37 32.67 14.42
N ILE A 147 12.12 32.89 14.01
CA ILE A 147 11.66 34.18 13.45
C ILE A 147 11.66 35.24 14.55
N TRP A 148 11.21 34.91 15.76
CA TRP A 148 11.21 35.82 16.90
C TRP A 148 12.64 36.27 17.28
N THR A 149 13.59 35.33 17.38
CA THR A 149 14.99 35.65 17.67
C THR A 149 15.64 36.45 16.54
N TRP A 150 15.28 36.19 15.29
CA TRP A 150 15.74 37.00 14.16
C TRP A 150 15.20 38.44 14.23
N LEU A 151 13.92 38.63 14.57
CA LEU A 151 13.31 39.96 14.72
C LEU A 151 13.94 40.77 15.87
N THR A 152 14.24 40.12 17.00
CA THR A 152 14.93 40.80 18.12
C THR A 152 16.37 41.13 17.77
N TYR A 153 17.07 40.25 17.02
CA TYR A 153 18.44 40.50 16.56
C TYR A 153 18.51 41.58 15.47
N ALA A 154 17.50 41.68 14.61
CA ALA A 154 17.39 42.70 13.57
C ALA A 154 17.11 44.12 14.11
N GLY A 155 16.98 44.30 15.43
CA GLY A 155 16.95 45.63 16.06
C GLY A 155 15.67 46.43 15.82
N ILE A 156 14.57 45.79 15.43
CA ILE A 156 13.25 46.42 15.30
C ILE A 156 12.71 46.68 16.72
N GLY A 157 13.20 47.75 17.34
CA GLY A 157 12.90 48.10 18.73
C GLY A 157 14.00 48.85 19.48
N ALA A 158 15.17 49.11 18.87
CA ALA A 158 16.14 50.03 19.45
C ALA A 158 15.54 51.45 19.47
N THR A 159 15.05 51.87 20.63
CA THR A 159 14.62 53.24 20.89
C THR A 159 15.75 54.20 20.51
N PRO A 160 15.52 55.22 19.68
CA PRO A 160 16.56 56.19 19.38
C PRO A 160 16.93 56.90 20.68
N ALA A 161 18.18 56.74 21.10
CA ALA A 161 18.76 57.54 22.16
C ALA A 161 18.73 59.00 21.68
N TRP A 162 17.82 59.79 22.26
CA TRP A 162 17.78 61.23 22.05
C TRP A 162 18.97 61.88 22.78
N PRO A 163 19.59 62.92 22.18
CA PRO A 163 20.77 63.60 22.71
C PRO A 163 20.50 64.42 23.97
#